data_AF-A0AAE0GVD5-F1
#
_entry.id   AF-A0AAE0GVD5-F1
#
_cell.length_a   1.000
_cell.length_b   1.000
_cell.length_c   1.000
_cell.angle_alpha   90.00
_cell.angle_beta   90.00
_cell.angle_gamma   90.00
#
_symmetry.space_group_name_H-M   'P 1'
#
loop_
_entity.id
_entity.type
_entity.pdbx_description
1 polymer ?
#
loop_
_entity_poly.entity_id
_entity_poly.type
_entity_poly.pdbx_seq_one_letter_code
_entity_poly.pdbx_strand_id
1 'polypeptide(L)'
;MHNGEQALPGAPECVSFLYKKGIKMIILSNSPQAEENTLARLVRLGFDRTHFIGAVTAGGLACPHLQAGRFGKRCMLFTWEDQRGETYLLENGLEATRCLEDADFILAHGTQRILGGQHGQDELLPELYDTGNTCQVDGLLREASRLGKP
;
A
#
# COMPACT_ATOMS: atom_id res chain seq x y z
N MET A 1 18.91 1.04 -1.57
CA MET A 1 19.14 2.51 -1.45
C MET A 1 19.01 2.99 -0.02
N HIS A 2 18.01 2.51 0.74
CA HIS A 2 17.80 2.82 2.16
C HIS A 2 17.31 1.57 2.90
N ASN A 3 17.32 1.57 4.22
CA ASN A 3 16.74 0.51 5.06
C ASN A 3 15.31 0.81 5.53
N GLY A 4 14.74 1.95 5.11
CA GLY A 4 13.40 2.39 5.51
C GLY A 4 13.45 3.58 6.48
N GLU A 5 14.54 3.74 7.21
CA GLU A 5 14.74 4.85 8.14
C GLU A 5 15.80 5.83 7.62
N GLN A 6 16.88 5.30 7.08
CA GLN A 6 18.04 6.06 6.63
C GLN A 6 18.59 5.53 5.30
N ALA A 7 19.26 6.41 4.55
CA ALA A 7 20.02 6.01 3.39
C ALA A 7 21.16 5.06 3.79
N LEU A 8 21.51 4.14 2.89
CA LEU A 8 22.70 3.32 3.07
C LEU A 8 23.95 4.20 2.91
N PRO A 9 25.05 3.91 3.63
CA PRO A 9 26.29 4.68 3.50
C PRO A 9 26.77 4.79 2.04
N GLY A 10 27.05 6.02 1.58
CA GLY A 10 27.52 6.28 0.22
C GLY A 10 26.43 6.26 -0.87
N ALA A 11 25.18 5.91 -0.54
CA ALA A 11 24.13 5.77 -1.54
C ALA A 11 23.74 7.11 -2.21
N PRO A 12 23.52 8.22 -1.47
CA PRO A 12 23.25 9.51 -2.10
C PRO A 12 24.39 10.01 -3.00
N GLU A 13 25.65 9.81 -2.57
CA GLU A 13 26.85 10.18 -3.32
C GLU A 13 26.98 9.38 -4.61
N CYS A 14 26.71 8.07 -4.53
CA CYS A 14 26.69 7.19 -5.69
C CYS A 14 25.63 7.63 -6.70
N VAL A 15 24.39 7.91 -6.26
CA VAL A 15 23.31 8.42 -7.12
C VAL A 15 23.71 9.75 -7.77
N SER A 16 24.26 10.68 -7.00
CA SER A 16 24.74 11.96 -7.54
C SER A 16 25.84 11.79 -8.57
N PHE A 17 26.78 10.85 -8.34
CA PHE A 17 27.84 10.52 -9.29
C PHE A 17 27.26 9.97 -10.61
N LEU A 18 26.32 9.03 -10.54
CA LEU A 18 25.67 8.45 -11.72
C LEU A 18 24.89 9.52 -12.51
N TYR A 19 24.16 10.37 -11.81
CA TYR A 19 23.46 11.51 -12.42
C TYR A 19 24.42 12.45 -13.16
N LYS A 20 25.54 12.84 -12.52
CA LYS A 20 26.58 13.68 -13.14
C LYS A 20 27.24 13.04 -14.37
N LYS A 21 27.17 11.71 -14.50
CA LYS A 21 27.59 10.97 -15.69
C LYS A 21 26.53 10.89 -16.78
N GLY A 22 25.37 11.52 -16.59
CA GLY A 22 24.25 11.53 -17.54
C GLY A 22 23.41 10.25 -17.52
N ILE A 23 23.56 9.40 -16.50
CA ILE A 23 22.80 8.15 -16.40
C ILE A 23 21.38 8.49 -15.93
N LYS A 24 20.39 8.13 -16.74
CA LYS A 24 18.98 8.25 -16.39
C LYS A 24 18.60 7.15 -15.41
N MET A 25 17.99 7.52 -14.28
CA MET A 25 17.59 6.59 -13.23
C MET A 25 16.11 6.72 -12.93
N ILE A 26 15.43 5.59 -12.76
CA ILE A 26 14.02 5.50 -12.34
C ILE A 26 13.94 4.64 -11.07
N ILE A 27 13.05 4.99 -10.16
CA ILE A 27 12.81 4.22 -8.94
C ILE A 27 11.79 3.12 -9.24
N LEU A 28 12.10 1.88 -8.84
CA LEU A 28 11.13 0.79 -8.79
C LEU A 28 10.95 0.37 -7.33
N SER A 29 9.73 0.46 -6.81
CA SER A 29 9.47 0.22 -5.39
C SER A 29 8.17 -0.57 -5.19
N ASN A 30 8.23 -1.60 -4.34
CA ASN A 30 7.03 -2.31 -3.87
C ASN A 30 6.25 -1.50 -2.81
N SER A 31 6.48 -0.19 -2.72
CA SER A 31 5.71 0.69 -1.86
C SER A 31 4.24 0.73 -2.30
N PRO A 32 3.29 0.63 -1.34
CA PRO A 32 1.88 0.86 -1.64
C PRO A 32 1.56 2.34 -1.86
N GLN A 33 2.53 3.24 -1.67
CA GLN A 33 2.35 4.68 -1.85
C GLN A 33 2.42 5.06 -3.33
N ALA A 34 1.78 6.19 -3.67
CA ALA A 34 1.97 6.82 -4.97
C ALA A 34 3.45 7.15 -5.25
N GLU A 35 3.77 7.30 -6.52
CA GLU A 35 5.11 7.59 -7.02
C GLU A 35 5.69 8.87 -6.41
N GLU A 36 4.89 9.94 -6.36
CA GLU A 36 5.33 11.24 -5.82
C GLU A 36 5.65 11.17 -4.33
N ASN A 37 4.85 10.44 -3.54
CA ASN A 37 5.13 10.23 -2.11
C ASN A 37 6.43 9.44 -1.89
N THR A 38 6.66 8.42 -2.73
CA THR A 38 7.91 7.64 -2.70
C THR A 38 9.12 8.51 -3.03
N LEU A 39 8.99 9.38 -4.02
CA LEU A 39 10.02 10.33 -4.42
C LEU A 39 10.27 11.42 -3.37
N ALA A 40 9.23 11.97 -2.75
CA ALA A 40 9.34 12.92 -1.66
C ALA A 40 10.04 12.32 -0.42
N ARG A 41 9.84 11.02 -0.16
CA ARG A 41 10.55 10.31 0.92
C ARG A 41 12.06 10.22 0.66
N LEU A 42 12.48 10.03 -0.59
CA LEU A 42 13.90 9.98 -0.93
C LEU A 42 14.62 11.30 -0.61
N VAL A 43 13.93 12.44 -0.75
CA VAL A 43 14.46 13.75 -0.36
C VAL A 43 14.82 13.79 1.13
N ARG A 44 13.94 13.24 1.99
CA ARG A 44 14.20 13.16 3.44
C ARG A 44 15.39 12.26 3.79
N LEU A 45 15.75 11.34 2.90
CA LEU A 45 16.86 10.40 3.05
C LEU A 45 18.16 10.95 2.44
N GLY A 46 18.19 12.21 2.00
CA GLY A 46 19.38 12.86 1.45
C GLY A 46 19.59 12.66 -0.05
N PHE A 47 18.63 12.06 -0.77
CA PHE A 47 18.70 11.98 -2.23
C PHE A 47 18.08 13.22 -2.88
N ASP A 48 18.68 13.72 -3.95
CA ASP A 48 18.05 14.77 -4.76
C ASP A 48 16.99 14.15 -5.70
N ARG A 49 15.76 14.67 -5.63
CA ARG A 49 14.63 14.26 -6.47
C ARG A 49 14.94 14.37 -7.97
N THR A 50 15.72 15.38 -8.36
CA THR A 50 16.04 15.69 -9.76
C THR A 50 16.98 14.66 -10.38
N HIS A 51 17.66 13.83 -9.58
CA HIS A 51 18.49 12.74 -10.07
C HIS A 51 17.66 11.59 -10.67
N PHE A 52 16.34 11.56 -10.44
CA PHE A 52 15.44 10.53 -10.94
C PHE A 52 14.47 11.10 -11.97
N ILE A 53 14.29 10.38 -13.07
CA ILE A 53 13.31 10.75 -14.11
C ILE A 53 11.88 10.36 -13.74
N GLY A 54 11.70 9.55 -12.69
CA GLY A 54 10.38 9.12 -12.19
C GLY A 54 10.48 7.99 -11.18
N ALA A 55 9.33 7.44 -10.81
CA ALA A 55 9.19 6.23 -10.02
C ALA A 55 8.05 5.37 -10.58
N VAL A 56 8.11 4.06 -10.34
CA VAL A 56 7.02 3.11 -10.55
C VAL A 56 6.81 2.40 -9.22
N THR A 57 5.58 2.45 -8.71
CA THR A 57 5.22 1.84 -7.43
C THR A 57 4.00 0.96 -7.55
N ALA A 58 3.87 -0.02 -6.66
CA ALA A 58 2.67 -0.86 -6.59
C ALA A 58 1.41 0.01 -6.37
N GLY A 59 1.50 1.03 -5.50
CA GLY A 59 0.44 2.01 -5.31
C GLY A 59 0.11 2.80 -6.57
N GLY A 60 1.12 3.32 -7.28
CA GLY A 60 0.94 4.07 -8.53
C GLY A 60 0.27 3.24 -9.63
N LEU A 61 0.53 1.94 -9.68
CA LEU A 61 -0.12 1.02 -10.62
C LEU A 61 -1.55 0.65 -10.18
N ALA A 62 -1.82 0.49 -8.88
CA ALA A 62 -3.11 0.05 -8.36
C ALA A 62 -4.16 1.17 -8.32
N CYS A 63 -3.79 2.37 -7.84
CA CYS A 63 -4.74 3.46 -7.59
C CYS A 63 -5.59 3.85 -8.82
N PRO A 64 -5.06 3.99 -10.05
CA PRO A 64 -5.87 4.32 -11.22
C PRO A 64 -6.98 3.29 -11.49
N HIS A 65 -6.72 2.01 -11.24
CA HIS A 65 -7.72 0.95 -11.42
C HIS A 65 -8.82 0.99 -10.35
N LEU A 66 -8.45 1.29 -9.09
CA LEU A 66 -9.39 1.46 -7.98
C LEU A 66 -10.26 2.71 -8.17
N GLN A 67 -9.64 3.84 -8.52
CA GLN A 67 -10.33 5.11 -8.78
C GLN A 67 -11.31 4.98 -9.95
N ALA A 68 -10.93 4.28 -11.02
CA ALA A 68 -11.82 3.96 -12.14
C ALA A 68 -12.92 2.93 -11.80
N GLY A 69 -12.92 2.34 -10.60
CA GLY A 69 -13.95 1.40 -10.15
C GLY A 69 -13.93 0.06 -10.88
N ARG A 70 -12.77 -0.36 -11.42
CA ARG A 70 -12.64 -1.60 -12.21
C ARG A 70 -13.01 -2.86 -11.44
N PHE A 71 -12.93 -2.81 -10.11
CA PHE A 71 -13.24 -3.91 -9.21
C PHE A 71 -14.50 -3.65 -8.39
N GLY A 72 -15.26 -2.57 -8.68
CA GLY A 72 -16.29 -2.06 -7.78
C GLY A 72 -15.75 -1.00 -6.82
N LYS A 73 -16.58 -0.59 -5.86
CA LYS A 73 -16.26 0.49 -4.89
C LYS A 73 -16.33 0.05 -3.43
N ARG A 74 -17.00 -1.05 -3.13
CA ARG A 74 -17.06 -1.60 -1.77
C ARG A 74 -16.01 -2.69 -1.61
N CYS A 75 -15.22 -2.63 -0.55
CA CYS A 75 -14.21 -3.64 -0.28
C CYS A 75 -14.17 -4.03 1.19
N MET A 76 -13.74 -5.25 1.47
CA MET A 76 -13.28 -5.60 2.81
C MET A 76 -11.81 -5.21 2.93
N LEU A 77 -11.52 -4.19 3.74
CA LEU A 77 -10.19 -3.60 3.86
C LEU A 77 -9.41 -4.19 5.03
N PHE A 78 -8.31 -4.86 4.74
CA PHE A 78 -7.26 -5.19 5.71
C PHE A 78 -6.25 -4.04 5.75
N THR A 79 -5.97 -3.47 6.91
CA THR A 79 -5.14 -2.27 7.05
C THR A 79 -4.38 -2.24 8.37
N TRP A 80 -3.63 -1.16 8.57
CA TRP A 80 -2.92 -0.81 9.81
C TRP A 80 -3.88 -0.18 10.82
N GLU A 81 -3.56 -0.25 12.11
CA GLU A 81 -4.41 0.34 13.18
C GLU A 81 -4.53 1.86 13.12
N ASP A 82 -3.57 2.53 12.49
CA ASP A 82 -3.63 3.98 12.28
C ASP A 82 -4.53 4.37 11.09
N GLN A 83 -4.64 5.69 10.86
CA GLN A 83 -5.53 6.28 9.86
C GLN A 83 -5.14 6.04 8.39
N ARG A 84 -4.10 5.24 8.12
CA ARG A 84 -3.66 4.97 6.74
C ARG A 84 -4.75 4.30 5.91
N GLY A 85 -5.57 3.44 6.52
CA GLY A 85 -6.64 2.72 5.82
C GLY A 85 -7.76 3.64 5.34
N GLU A 86 -8.28 4.46 6.24
CA GLU A 86 -9.35 5.43 5.98
C GLU A 86 -8.92 6.46 4.95
N THR A 87 -7.68 6.95 5.06
CA THR A 87 -7.10 7.87 4.06
C THR A 87 -7.05 7.22 2.69
N TYR A 88 -6.58 5.96 2.61
CA TYR A 88 -6.48 5.23 1.35
C TYR A 88 -7.85 5.00 0.70
N LEU A 89 -8.90 4.71 1.49
CA LEU A 89 -10.26 4.59 0.98
C LEU A 89 -10.75 5.91 0.38
N LEU A 90 -10.59 7.01 1.12
CA LEU A 90 -11.04 8.33 0.69
C LEU A 90 -10.36 8.78 -0.61
N GLU A 91 -9.03 8.65 -0.68
CA GLU A 91 -8.24 9.04 -1.86
C GLU A 91 -8.56 8.20 -3.12
N ASN A 92 -9.08 6.99 -2.94
CA ASN A 92 -9.45 6.09 -4.05
C ASN A 92 -10.97 6.02 -4.29
N GLY A 93 -11.76 6.76 -3.51
CA GLY A 93 -13.23 6.76 -3.56
C GLY A 93 -13.81 5.36 -3.33
N LEU A 94 -13.31 4.67 -2.31
CA LEU A 94 -13.73 3.33 -1.90
C LEU A 94 -14.51 3.37 -0.58
N GLU A 95 -15.30 2.34 -0.34
CA GLU A 95 -16.10 2.14 0.87
C GLU A 95 -15.73 0.82 1.54
N ALA A 96 -15.47 0.84 2.85
CA ALA A 96 -15.22 -0.40 3.60
C ALA A 96 -16.53 -1.06 4.04
N THR A 97 -16.56 -2.40 4.00
CA THR A 97 -17.64 -3.23 4.57
C THR A 97 -17.08 -4.45 5.29
N ARG A 98 -17.82 -4.92 6.30
CA ARG A 98 -17.57 -6.15 7.05
C ARG A 98 -18.36 -7.36 6.55
N CYS A 99 -19.29 -7.16 5.62
CA CYS A 99 -20.03 -8.23 4.96
C CYS A 99 -19.30 -8.63 3.68
N LEU A 100 -18.84 -9.88 3.60
CA LEU A 100 -18.14 -10.39 2.41
C LEU A 100 -19.06 -10.44 1.19
N GLU A 101 -20.34 -10.70 1.39
CA GLU A 101 -21.34 -10.77 0.33
C GLU A 101 -21.48 -9.41 -0.39
N ASP A 102 -21.50 -8.32 0.39
CA ASP A 102 -21.63 -6.94 -0.07
C ASP A 102 -20.34 -6.33 -0.64
N ALA A 103 -19.18 -6.91 -0.28
CA ALA A 103 -17.88 -6.48 -0.77
C ALA A 103 -17.70 -6.87 -2.24
N ASP A 104 -17.23 -5.97 -3.08
CA ASP A 104 -16.90 -6.29 -4.47
C ASP A 104 -15.56 -7.06 -4.56
N PHE A 105 -14.62 -6.79 -3.65
CA PHE A 105 -13.27 -7.40 -3.58
C PHE A 105 -12.67 -7.31 -2.17
N ILE A 106 -11.55 -8.00 -1.94
CA ILE A 106 -10.71 -7.84 -0.73
C ILE A 106 -9.53 -6.93 -1.04
N LEU A 107 -9.29 -5.94 -0.17
CA LEU A 107 -8.15 -5.03 -0.29
C LEU A 107 -7.15 -5.29 0.85
N ALA A 108 -6.03 -5.94 0.51
CA ALA A 108 -4.93 -6.19 1.44
C ALA A 108 -3.93 -5.02 1.47
N HIS A 109 -4.19 -4.03 2.32
CA HIS A 109 -3.37 -2.83 2.48
C HIS A 109 -2.44 -2.86 3.72
N GLY A 110 -2.81 -3.65 4.73
CA GLY A 110 -2.04 -3.88 5.96
C GLY A 110 -2.54 -5.12 6.69
N THR A 111 -1.91 -5.48 7.81
CA THR A 111 -2.15 -6.78 8.48
C THR A 111 -2.58 -6.68 9.94
N GLN A 112 -2.88 -5.48 10.45
CA GLN A 112 -3.18 -5.28 11.88
C GLN A 112 -4.67 -5.21 12.20
N ARG A 113 -5.53 -4.81 11.26
CA ARG A 113 -6.98 -4.80 11.45
C ARG A 113 -7.75 -4.98 10.14
N ILE A 114 -9.02 -5.33 10.27
CA ILE A 114 -10.01 -5.22 9.19
C ILE A 114 -10.95 -4.08 9.54
N LEU A 115 -11.09 -3.10 8.64
CA LEU A 115 -11.86 -1.89 8.90
C LEU A 115 -13.37 -2.18 8.87
N GLY A 116 -14.09 -1.67 9.86
CA GLY A 116 -15.53 -1.80 10.04
C GLY A 116 -16.39 -1.06 9.01
N GLY A 117 -15.85 -0.02 8.38
CA GLY A 117 -16.62 0.90 7.57
C GLY A 117 -17.57 1.78 8.40
N GLN A 118 -18.59 2.36 7.76
CA GLN A 118 -19.51 3.30 8.45
C GLN A 118 -20.41 2.65 9.51
N HIS A 119 -20.61 1.33 9.45
CA HIS A 119 -21.59 0.62 10.27
C HIS A 119 -21.05 -0.65 10.97
N GLY A 120 -19.84 -1.08 10.64
CA GLY A 120 -19.20 -2.22 11.28
C GLY A 120 -18.21 -1.80 12.38
N GLN A 121 -17.94 -2.71 13.30
CA GLN A 121 -16.80 -2.58 14.21
C GLN A 121 -15.53 -3.07 13.52
N ASP A 122 -14.42 -2.43 13.84
CA ASP A 122 -13.10 -2.90 13.44
C ASP A 122 -12.76 -4.23 14.13
N GLU A 123 -12.04 -5.09 13.42
CA GLU A 123 -11.50 -6.33 13.95
C GLU A 123 -9.97 -6.23 13.99
N LEU A 124 -9.38 -6.34 15.18
CA LEU A 124 -7.92 -6.37 15.33
C LEU A 124 -7.37 -7.77 15.00
N LEU A 125 -6.20 -7.81 14.37
CA LEU A 125 -5.50 -9.01 13.91
C LEU A 125 -4.09 -9.13 14.52
N PRO A 126 -3.97 -9.16 15.86
CA PRO A 126 -2.67 -9.17 16.52
C PRO A 126 -1.85 -10.41 16.13
N GLU A 127 -2.46 -11.59 16.00
CA GLU A 127 -1.70 -12.79 15.65
C GLU A 127 -1.17 -12.75 14.21
N LEU A 128 -1.94 -12.19 13.28
CA LEU A 128 -1.50 -12.03 11.90
C LEU A 128 -0.30 -11.09 11.79
N TYR A 129 -0.33 -9.98 12.53
CA TYR A 129 0.76 -9.00 12.49
C TYR A 129 2.00 -9.48 13.25
N ASP A 130 1.84 -9.96 14.48
CA ASP A 130 2.96 -10.26 15.37
C ASP A 130 3.65 -11.59 15.03
N THR A 131 2.88 -12.59 14.58
CA THR A 131 3.37 -13.96 14.39
C THR A 131 3.23 -14.48 12.96
N GLY A 132 2.47 -13.78 12.11
CA GLY A 132 2.11 -14.27 10.77
C GLY A 132 1.07 -15.40 10.80
N ASN A 133 0.46 -15.68 11.95
CA ASN A 133 -0.56 -16.72 12.07
C ASN A 133 -1.86 -16.26 11.38
N THR A 134 -2.32 -17.05 10.43
CA THR A 134 -3.51 -16.74 9.62
C THR A 134 -4.80 -17.30 10.20
N CYS A 135 -4.78 -18.01 11.33
CA CYS A 135 -5.97 -18.62 11.93
C CYS A 135 -7.16 -17.65 12.09
N GLN A 136 -6.91 -16.38 12.43
CA GLN A 136 -7.96 -15.36 12.56
C GLN A 136 -8.69 -15.06 11.24
N VAL A 137 -8.01 -15.24 10.10
CA VAL A 137 -8.50 -14.80 8.78
C VAL A 137 -8.75 -15.96 7.83
N ASP A 138 -8.29 -17.17 8.16
CA ASP A 138 -8.35 -18.35 7.30
C ASP A 138 -9.77 -18.69 6.84
N GLY A 139 -10.74 -18.68 7.76
CA GLY A 139 -12.15 -18.95 7.44
C GLY A 139 -12.72 -17.91 6.47
N LEU A 140 -12.42 -16.64 6.74
CA LEU A 140 -12.85 -15.49 5.93
C LEU A 140 -12.25 -15.57 4.52
N LEU A 141 -10.96 -15.88 4.37
CA LEU A 141 -10.31 -16.01 3.07
C LEU A 141 -10.86 -17.19 2.26
N ARG A 142 -11.18 -18.31 2.93
CA ARG A 142 -11.85 -19.46 2.28
C ARG A 142 -13.24 -19.10 1.79
N GLU A 143 -14.00 -18.36 2.58
CA GLU A 143 -15.32 -17.88 2.18
C GLU A 143 -15.25 -16.89 1.01
N ALA A 144 -14.32 -15.93 1.06
CA ALA A 144 -14.09 -14.99 -0.03
C ALA A 144 -13.75 -15.71 -1.34
N SER A 145 -12.90 -16.74 -1.26
CA SER A 145 -12.58 -17.60 -2.40
C SER A 145 -13.81 -18.33 -2.94
N ARG A 146 -14.67 -18.87 -2.05
CA ARG A 146 -15.95 -19.51 -2.44
C ARG A 146 -16.90 -18.53 -3.13
N LEU A 147 -16.93 -17.28 -2.69
CA LEU A 147 -17.75 -16.20 -3.26
C LEU A 147 -17.13 -15.56 -4.51
N GLY A 148 -15.94 -16.00 -4.94
CA GLY A 148 -15.25 -15.48 -6.12
C GLY A 148 -14.80 -14.03 -5.98
N LYS A 149 -14.54 -13.58 -4.74
CA LYS A 149 -14.05 -12.21 -4.49
C LYS A 149 -12.58 -12.12 -4.94
N PRO A 150 -12.25 -11.21 -5.87
CA PRO A 150 -10.87 -10.99 -6.31
C PRO A 150 -10.03 -10.27 -5.25
#